data_AF-A0A919Y9T9-F1
#
_entry.id   AF-A0A919Y9T9-F1
#
_cell.length_a   1.000
_cell.length_b   1.000
_cell.length_c   1.000
_cell.angle_alpha   90.00
_cell.angle_beta   90.00
_cell.angle_gamma   90.00
#
_symmetry.space_group_name_H-M   'P 1'
#
loop_
_entity.id
_entity.type
_entity.pdbx_description
1 polymer ?
#
loop_
_entity_poly.entity_id
_entity_poly.type
_entity_poly.pdbx_seq_one_letter_code
_entity_poly.pdbx_strand_id
1 'polypeptide(L)' 'MIISVRKCLSYLKFLLVFAVLTYTLYQLFGLIGAWITPVDHYRIPEGHAVKAFQPSDRPKTGEMMGDRLRFFYWYGE' A
#
# COMPACT_ATOMS: atom_id res chain seq x y z
N MET A 1 15.86 35.90 -14.66
CA MET A 1 15.28 34.66 -15.18
C MET A 1 14.00 35.01 -15.94
N ILE A 2 14.09 35.25 -17.26
CA ILE A 2 12.92 35.56 -18.09
C ILE A 2 12.21 34.23 -18.37
N ILE A 3 11.16 33.96 -17.62
CA ILE A 3 10.32 32.79 -17.83
C ILE A 3 9.64 32.99 -19.18
N SER A 4 10.01 32.17 -20.17
CA SER A 4 9.38 32.20 -21.47
C SER A 4 7.92 31.77 -21.30
N VAL A 5 6.99 32.70 -21.51
CA VAL A 5 5.54 32.50 -21.38
C VAL A 5 5.08 31.27 -22.18
N ARG A 6 5.71 31.00 -23.33
CA ARG A 6 5.46 29.79 -24.14
C ARG A 6 5.80 28.49 -23.43
N LYS A 7 6.88 28.44 -22.65
CA LYS A 7 7.22 27.25 -21.82
C LYS A 7 6.22 27.08 -20.70
N CYS A 8 5.85 28.17 -20.02
CA CYS A 8 4.86 28.14 -18.95
C CYS A 8 3.49 27.62 -19.44
N LEU A 9 3.05 28.03 -20.64
CA LEU A 9 1.83 27.51 -21.27
C LEU A 9 1.90 25.99 -21.53
N SER A 10 3.05 25.49 -21.97
CA SER A 10 3.25 24.06 -22.21
C SER A 10 3.16 23.24 -20.92
N TYR A 11 3.78 23.73 -19.83
CA TYR A 11 3.66 23.10 -18.51
C TYR A 11 2.23 23.16 -17.98
N LEU A 12 1.53 24.29 -18.14
CA LEU A 12 0.13 24.42 -17.73
C LEU A 12 -0.77 23.43 -18.47
N LYS A 13 -0.55 23.23 -19.77
CA LYS A 13 -1.28 22.24 -20.56
C LYS A 13 -1.05 20.82 -20.02
N PHE A 14 0.20 20.48 -19.70
CA PHE A 14 0.52 19.18 -19.12
C PHE A 14 -0.13 19.00 -17.74
N LEU A 15 -0.10 20.03 -16.90
CA LEU A 15 -0.71 20.02 -15.58
C LEU A 15 -2.23 19.84 -15.66
N LEU A 16 -2.88 20.51 -16.62
CA LEU A 16 -4.31 20.33 -16.91
C LEU A 16 -4.64 18.90 -17.32
N VAL A 17 -3.89 18.33 -18.27
CA VAL A 17 -4.10 16.94 -18.72
C VAL A 17 -3.91 15.97 -17.55
N PHE A 18 -2.87 16.18 -16.73
CA PHE A 18 -2.63 15.38 -15.54
C PHE A 18 -3.80 15.47 -14.55
N ALA A 19 -4.29 16.68 -14.25
CA ALA A 19 -5.42 16.88 -13.34
C ALA A 19 -6.70 16.19 -13.84
N VAL A 20 -7.00 16.30 -15.14
CA VAL A 20 -8.14 15.61 -15.77
C VAL A 20 -8.00 14.09 -15.65
N LEU A 21 -6.79 13.55 -15.88
CA LEU A 21 -6.52 12.13 -15.75
C LEU A 21 -6.71 11.64 -14.30
N THR A 22 -6.13 12.35 -13.33
CA THR A 22 -6.28 12.04 -11.91
C THR A 22 -7.73 12.08 -11.47
N TYR A 23 -8.49 13.09 -11.92
CA TYR A 23 -9.92 13.19 -11.62
C TYR A 23 -10.70 12.00 -12.21
N THR A 24 -10.39 11.61 -13.44
CA THR A 24 -11.03 10.46 -14.10
C THR A 24 -10.75 9.16 -13.35
N LEU A 25 -9.50 8.93 -12.95
CA LEU A 25 -9.13 7.77 -12.14
C LEU A 25 -9.79 7.77 -10.76
N TYR A 26 -9.89 8.93 -10.11
CA TYR A 26 -10.59 9.07 -8.84
C TYR A 26 -12.06 8.66 -8.97
N GLN A 27 -12.76 9.14 -10.00
CA GLN A 27 -14.14 8.75 -10.28
C GLN A 27 -14.25 7.25 -10.58
N LEU A 28 -13.33 6.69 -11.36
CA LEU A 28 -13.29 5.25 -11.65
C LEU A 28 -13.13 4.42 -10.37
N PHE A 29 -12.20 4.79 -9.49
CA PHE A 29 -12.02 4.14 -8.21
C PHE A 29 -13.21 4.35 -7.27
N GLY A 30 -13.88 5.50 -7.34
CA GLY A 30 -15.13 5.74 -6.60
C GLY A 30 -16.25 4.81 -7.05
N LEU A 31 -16.41 4.61 -8.36
CA LEU A 31 -17.39 3.68 -8.92
C LEU A 31 -17.07 2.22 -8.55
N ILE A 32 -15.81 1.82 -8.69
CA ILE A 32 -15.33 0.48 -8.31
C ILE A 32 -15.49 0.28 -6.80
N GLY A 33 -15.14 1.28 -6.00
CA GLY A 33 -15.27 1.28 -4.55
C GLY A 33 -16.72 1.13 -4.12
N ALA A 34 -17.63 1.91 -4.69
CA ALA A 34 -19.07 1.79 -4.44
C ALA A 34 -19.64 0.43 -4.88
N TRP A 35 -19.03 -0.21 -5.88
CA TRP A 35 -19.41 -1.55 -6.32
C TRP A 35 -18.88 -2.67 -5.41
N ILE A 36 -17.70 -2.47 -4.81
CA ILE A 36 -17.00 -3.46 -3.96
C ILE A 36 -17.31 -3.30 -2.47
N THR A 37 -17.60 -2.10 -1.99
CA THR A 37 -17.90 -1.89 -0.57
C THR A 37 -19.34 -2.32 -0.27
N PRO A 38 -19.54 -3.32 0.61
CA PRO A 38 -20.87 -3.56 1.15
C PRO A 38 -21.30 -2.32 1.95
N VAL A 39 -22.57 -1.98 1.82
CA VAL A 39 -23.25 -0.80 2.41
C VAL A 39 -23.04 -0.63 3.92
N ASP A 40 -22.57 -1.67 4.63
CA ASP A 40 -22.32 -1.67 6.07
C ASP A 40 -20.86 -1.43 6.43
N HIS A 41 -20.43 -0.15 6.42
CA HIS A 41 -19.13 0.29 6.93
C HIS A 41 -18.99 0.14 8.47
N TYR A 42 -20.10 -0.13 9.17
CA TYR A 42 -20.15 -0.29 10.64
C TYR A 42 -20.37 -1.75 11.08
N ARG A 43 -20.27 -2.73 10.19
CA ARG A 43 -20.29 -4.13 10.63
C ARG A 43 -18.96 -4.42 11.35
N ILE A 44 -19.07 -4.80 12.62
CA ILE A 44 -17.93 -5.31 13.41
C ILE A 44 -17.29 -6.44 12.59
N PRO A 45 -15.96 -6.41 12.33
CA PRO A 45 -15.32 -7.46 11.57
C PRO A 45 -15.50 -8.79 12.31
N GLU A 46 -16.35 -9.68 11.79
CA GLU A 46 -16.57 -11.03 12.35
C GLU A 46 -15.47 -12.03 11.98
N GLY A 47 -14.33 -11.52 11.50
CA GLY A 47 -13.09 -12.28 11.46
C GLY A 47 -12.31 -11.96 12.72
N HIS A 48 -12.07 -12.97 13.56
CA HIS A 48 -11.02 -12.88 14.57
C HIS A 48 -9.78 -12.29 13.90
N ALA A 49 -9.37 -11.08 14.30
CA ALA A 49 -8.08 -10.53 13.95
C ALA A 49 -7.03 -11.41 14.64
N VAL A 50 -6.70 -12.53 14.01
CA VAL A 50 -5.62 -13.40 14.45
C VAL A 50 -4.37 -12.56 14.30
N LYS A 51 -3.85 -12.13 15.45
CA LYS A 51 -2.56 -11.45 15.55
C LYS A 51 -1.53 -12.42 14.95
N ALA A 52 -1.14 -12.19 13.70
CA ALA A 52 -0.12 -12.98 13.00
C ALA A 52 1.30 -12.81 13.58
N PHE A 53 1.40 -12.09 14.71
CA PHE A 53 2.58 -12.04 15.54
C PHE A 53 2.31 -12.86 16.81
N GLN A 54 2.68 -14.13 16.75
CA GLN A 54 2.92 -14.93 17.94
C GLN A 54 4.41 -14.79 18.24
N PRO A 55 4.81 -14.07 19.32
CA PRO A 55 6.17 -14.17 19.80
C PRO A 55 6.39 -15.64 20.14
N SER A 56 7.30 -16.29 19.44
CA SER A 56 7.79 -17.62 19.77
C SER A 56 8.64 -17.55 21.05
N ASP A 57 8.03 -17.11 22.15
CA ASP A 57 8.59 -17.11 23.50
C ASP A 57 8.47 -18.51 24.12
N ARG A 58 8.93 -19.53 23.40
CA ARG A 58 9.42 -20.75 24.02
C ARG A 58 10.65 -21.21 23.26
N PRO A 59 11.86 -21.13 23.87
CA PRO A 59 13.01 -21.81 23.30
C PRO A 59 12.67 -23.29 23.31
N LYS A 60 12.44 -23.88 22.13
CA LYS A 60 12.43 -25.32 21.98
C LYS A 60 13.85 -25.76 22.28
N THR A 61 14.04 -26.39 23.45
CA THR A 61 15.25 -27.09 23.85
C THR A 61 15.76 -27.94 22.68
N GLY A 62 16.75 -27.45 21.93
CA GLY A 62 17.37 -28.20 20.84
C GLY A 62 17.73 -27.43 19.57
N GLU A 63 17.27 -26.19 19.35
CA GLU A 63 17.70 -25.45 18.15
C GLU A 63 19.11 -24.89 18.34
N MET A 64 20.08 -25.53 17.69
CA MET A 64 21.45 -25.05 17.62
C MET A 64 21.49 -23.68 16.94
N MET A 65 22.17 -22.72 17.56
CA MET A 65 22.36 -21.34 17.09
C MET A 65 22.77 -21.24 15.60
N GLY A 66 23.45 -22.27 15.07
CA GLY A 66 23.87 -22.35 13.67
C GLY A 66 22.72 -22.40 12.66
N ASP A 67 21.62 -23.07 12.97
CA ASP A 67 20.46 -23.16 12.07
C ASP A 67 19.77 -21.81 11.92
N ARG A 68 19.74 -21.02 13.00
CA ARG A 68 19.22 -19.65 12.99
C ARG A 68 20.09 -18.70 12.16
N LEU A 69 21.42 -18.81 12.28
CA LEU A 69 22.34 -18.01 11.44
C LEU A 69 22.21 -18.35 9.96
N ARG A 70 22.04 -19.64 9.62
CA ARG A 70 21.85 -20.08 8.24
C ARG A 70 20.55 -19.55 7.64
N PHE A 71 19.46 -19.55 8.41
CA PHE A 71 18.19 -18.98 7.99
C PHE A 71 18.29 -17.47 7.76
N PHE A 72 18.91 -16.73 8.67
CA PHE A 72 19.18 -15.29 8.51
C PHE A 72 19.95 -15.00 7.22
N TYR A 73 20.99 -15.79 6.93
CA TYR A 73 21.81 -15.59 5.74
C TYR A 73 21.08 -15.93 4.43
N TRP A 74 20.12 -16.86 4.45
CA TRP A 74 19.37 -17.27 3.25
C TRP A 74 18.11 -16.46 2.97
N TYR A 75 17.35 -16.12 4.00
CA TYR A 75 16.05 -15.46 3.86
C TYR A 75 16.09 -13.96 4.19
N GLY A 76 17.16 -13.46 4.83
CA GLY A 76 17.40 -12.04 5.00
C GLY A 76 16.38 -11.29 5.87
N GLU A 77 15.86 -11.92 6.94
CA GLU A 77 15.18 -11.17 8.00
C GLU A 77 16.11 -10.19 8.71
#